data_AF-A0A7Y5SHY6-F1
#
_entry.id   AF-A0A7Y5SHY6-F1
#
_cell.length_a   1.000
_cell.length_b   1.000
_cell.length_c   1.000
_cell.angle_alpha   90.00
_cell.angle_beta   90.00
_cell.angle_gamma   90.00
#
_symmetry.space_group_name_H-M   'P 1'
#
loop_
_entity.id
_entity.type
_entity.pdbx_description
1 polymer ?
#
loop_
_entity_poly.entity_id
_entity_poly.type
_entity_poly.pdbx_seq_one_letter_code
_entity_poly.pdbx_strand_id
1 'polypeptide(L)'
;MKRKLVWLGSQSYLFRLFFARYMKEQARGKISIAHTDAFICQECTEWSGLGAIDVLAGVLDISDDDRKDLRSWYERHVAPYKILSVNNKTLEALNVINDQPYRVRINMKNPPFKRGQLVFGSLVPWRGEWYWSGEQRLLGDSSKVDVEQLKRSMKRNSSAVVCRYSKEHETKVRQLAAKQYDLMMKYHEGNDLAWYPDGLSMAADWEKETRWQWELRSPREIDEVVQKHHLEKGRPEMNLPKDLLEHKDGIGVFINPDEGKEIMTSFNALVEGLQRKGEALTEDQEDAIRGFIFSDNLSPRFVKRVLEQYGSEFVKAVFVLQGDLPDYWLDYLIRRYKGRYFRKYYPSISLA
;
A
#
# COMPACT_ATOMS: atom_id res chain seq x y z
N MET A 1 3.40 18.79 19.29
CA MET A 1 3.93 17.73 18.40
C MET A 1 4.07 18.18 16.95
N LYS A 2 2.98 18.55 16.25
CA LYS A 2 2.96 18.89 14.81
C LYS A 2 4.11 19.79 14.30
N ARG A 3 4.43 20.90 14.98
CA ARG A 3 5.53 21.80 14.58
C ARG A 3 6.90 21.09 14.56
N LYS A 4 7.16 20.21 15.53
CA LYS A 4 8.41 19.43 15.59
C LYS A 4 8.49 18.45 14.43
N LEU A 5 7.39 17.76 14.11
CA LEU A 5 7.31 16.86 12.95
C LEU A 5 7.54 17.60 11.62
N VAL A 6 6.87 18.74 11.43
CA VAL A 6 7.02 19.52 10.20
C VAL A 6 8.46 20.00 10.03
N TRP A 7 9.07 20.52 11.11
CA TRP A 7 10.47 20.93 11.07
C TRP A 7 11.40 19.73 10.80
N LEU A 8 11.24 18.62 11.51
CA LEU A 8 12.06 17.43 11.32
C LEU A 8 11.94 16.92 9.88
N GLY A 9 10.72 16.73 9.38
CA GLY A 9 10.49 16.15 8.05
C GLY A 9 10.81 17.08 6.88
N SER A 10 10.78 18.40 7.03
CA SER A 10 11.00 19.32 5.89
C SER A 10 12.29 20.13 5.96
N GLN A 11 12.84 20.37 7.16
CA GLN A 11 13.96 21.30 7.36
C GLN A 11 15.22 20.65 7.94
N SER A 12 15.09 19.54 8.67
CA SER A 12 16.27 18.90 9.27
C SER A 12 17.24 18.37 8.23
N TYR A 13 18.53 18.31 8.57
CA TYR A 13 19.55 17.72 7.71
C TYR A 13 19.25 16.26 7.33
N LEU A 14 18.52 15.53 8.18
CA LEU A 14 18.14 14.14 7.95
C LEU A 14 17.12 13.98 6.82
N PHE A 15 16.19 14.93 6.66
CA PHE A 15 15.05 14.77 5.74
C PHE A 15 14.97 15.83 4.64
N ARG A 16 15.61 16.99 4.76
CA ARG A 16 15.42 18.13 3.83
C ARG A 16 15.68 17.78 2.35
N LEU A 17 16.67 16.92 2.07
CA LEU A 17 16.99 16.50 0.70
C LEU A 17 15.96 15.50 0.18
N PHE A 18 15.55 14.53 1.01
CA PHE A 18 14.48 13.59 0.67
C PHE A 18 13.15 14.29 0.45
N PHE A 19 12.84 15.29 1.28
CA PHE A 19 11.66 16.13 1.15
C PHE A 19 11.69 16.92 -0.17
N ALA A 20 12.82 17.56 -0.49
CA ALA A 20 12.97 18.31 -1.74
C ALA A 20 12.80 17.40 -2.97
N ARG A 21 13.41 16.20 -2.94
CA ARG A 21 13.27 15.19 -4.00
C ARG A 21 11.82 14.72 -4.14
N TYR A 22 11.17 14.37 -3.02
CA TYR A 22 9.76 14.00 -3.00
C TYR A 22 8.87 15.09 -3.58
N MET A 23 9.10 16.36 -3.22
CA MET A 23 8.32 17.48 -3.77
C MET A 23 8.53 17.63 -5.28
N LYS A 24 9.75 17.40 -5.79
CA LYS A 24 10.03 17.44 -7.23
C LYS A 24 9.30 16.32 -7.98
N GLU A 25 9.36 15.10 -7.47
CA GLU A 25 8.83 13.90 -8.12
C GLU A 25 7.30 13.80 -8.00
N GLN A 26 6.77 13.97 -6.80
CA GLN A 26 5.36 13.71 -6.49
C GLN A 26 4.50 14.99 -6.53
N ALA A 27 5.07 16.13 -6.18
CA ALA A 27 4.33 17.40 -6.10
C ALA A 27 4.61 18.37 -7.26
N ARG A 28 5.35 17.94 -8.30
CA ARG A 28 5.80 18.77 -9.43
C ARG A 28 6.45 20.09 -8.97
N GLY A 29 7.19 20.04 -7.87
CA GLY A 29 7.85 21.18 -7.23
C GLY A 29 6.95 22.10 -6.40
N LYS A 30 5.64 21.81 -6.25
CA LYS A 30 4.71 22.65 -5.48
C LYS A 30 4.55 22.15 -4.05
N ILE A 31 4.98 22.95 -3.09
CA ILE A 31 4.76 22.66 -1.67
C ILE A 31 3.29 22.93 -1.33
N SER A 32 2.56 21.89 -0.93
CA SER A 32 1.20 22.00 -0.39
C SER A 32 1.08 21.27 0.95
N ILE A 33 0.01 21.56 1.70
CA ILE A 33 -0.28 20.88 2.97
C ILE A 33 -0.44 19.38 2.75
N ALA A 34 -1.13 18.96 1.68
CA ALA A 34 -1.36 17.55 1.38
C ALA A 34 -0.05 16.79 1.13
N HIS A 35 0.84 17.30 0.28
CA HIS A 35 2.12 16.64 -0.03
C HIS A 35 3.06 16.66 1.19
N THR A 36 3.08 17.75 1.96
CA THR A 36 3.90 17.83 3.18
C THR A 36 3.46 16.80 4.22
N ASP A 37 2.15 16.67 4.43
CA ASP A 37 1.58 15.69 5.35
C ASP A 37 1.81 14.25 4.87
N ALA A 38 1.66 14.00 3.56
CA ALA A 38 1.97 12.70 2.97
C ALA A 38 3.44 12.31 3.18
N PHE A 39 4.38 13.21 2.90
CA PHE A 39 5.80 12.94 3.14
C PHE A 39 6.08 12.56 4.61
N ILE A 40 5.64 13.42 5.54
CA ILE A 40 5.91 13.24 6.97
C ILE A 40 5.31 11.94 7.50
N CYS A 41 4.09 11.62 7.07
CA CYS A 41 3.33 10.51 7.63
C CYS A 41 3.57 9.18 6.92
N GLN A 42 3.91 9.17 5.63
CA GLN A 42 3.86 7.95 4.83
C GLN A 42 5.22 7.55 4.25
N GLU A 43 6.13 8.49 4.05
CA GLU A 43 7.41 8.16 3.42
C GLU A 43 8.41 7.54 4.41
N CYS A 44 9.28 6.71 3.85
CA CYS A 44 10.44 6.14 4.52
C CYS A 44 11.70 6.69 3.87
N THR A 45 12.77 6.81 4.63
CA THR A 45 14.08 7.18 4.08
C THR A 45 14.80 5.97 3.53
N GLU A 46 15.55 6.17 2.45
CA GLU A 46 16.35 5.09 1.88
C GLU A 46 17.50 4.67 2.81
N TRP A 47 18.03 5.51 3.69
CA TRP A 47 19.20 5.12 4.48
C TRP A 47 18.88 4.17 5.66
N SER A 48 17.63 4.08 6.12
CA SER A 48 17.25 3.21 7.25
C SER A 48 15.87 2.55 7.14
N GLY A 49 15.04 2.95 6.18
CA GLY A 49 13.63 2.59 6.14
C GLY A 49 12.76 3.34 7.15
N LEU A 50 13.33 4.26 7.94
CA LEU A 50 12.59 5.04 8.94
C LEU A 50 12.07 6.35 8.33
N GLY A 51 10.89 6.78 8.76
CA GLY A 51 10.30 8.07 8.43
C GLY A 51 10.44 9.11 9.53
N ALA A 52 9.93 10.32 9.28
CA ALA A 52 10.00 11.43 10.24
C ALA A 52 9.29 11.10 11.57
N ILE A 53 8.17 10.38 11.51
CA ILE A 53 7.45 9.89 12.70
C ILE A 53 8.33 8.94 13.52
N ASP A 54 8.95 7.95 12.87
CA ASP A 54 9.73 6.92 13.54
C ASP A 54 10.91 7.53 14.30
N VAL A 55 11.62 8.44 13.64
CA VAL A 55 12.75 9.19 14.22
C VAL A 55 12.25 10.07 15.37
N LEU A 56 11.19 10.86 15.17
CA LEU A 56 10.71 11.76 16.22
C LEU A 56 10.23 10.98 17.46
N ALA A 57 9.51 9.88 17.26
CA ALA A 57 9.03 9.02 18.33
C ALA A 57 10.16 8.38 19.13
N GLY A 58 11.31 8.12 18.50
CA GLY A 58 12.50 7.56 19.14
C GLY A 58 13.31 8.58 19.95
N VAL A 59 13.35 9.85 19.55
CA VAL A 59 14.18 10.88 20.19
C VAL A 59 13.46 11.70 21.27
N LEU A 60 12.13 11.73 21.25
CA LEU A 60 11.37 12.49 22.23
C LEU A 60 11.26 11.73 23.56
N ASP A 61 11.48 12.47 24.64
CA ASP A 61 11.11 12.07 25.99
C ASP A 61 9.59 12.22 26.17
N ILE A 62 8.86 11.17 25.83
CA ILE A 62 7.40 11.04 25.90
C ILE A 62 7.05 9.66 26.44
N SER A 63 5.83 9.52 26.99
CA SER A 63 5.33 8.23 27.47
C SER A 63 5.21 7.21 26.32
N ASP A 64 5.16 5.93 26.66
CA ASP A 64 4.95 4.87 25.67
C ASP A 64 3.61 5.00 24.94
N ASP A 65 2.56 5.46 25.63
CA ASP A 65 1.26 5.74 25.03
C ASP A 65 1.34 6.88 24.00
N ASP A 66 2.01 7.99 24.34
CA ASP A 66 2.23 9.09 23.40
C ASP A 66 3.09 8.65 22.21
N ARG A 67 4.09 7.79 22.46
CA ARG A 67 4.95 7.23 21.42
C ARG A 67 4.15 6.33 20.47
N LYS A 68 3.25 5.51 21.00
CA LYS A 68 2.34 4.65 20.25
C LYS A 68 1.37 5.49 19.40
N ASP A 69 0.76 6.52 19.99
CA ASP A 69 -0.09 7.46 19.26
C ASP A 69 0.67 8.12 18.12
N LEU A 70 1.88 8.66 18.39
CA LEU A 70 2.70 9.30 17.36
C LEU A 70 3.02 8.35 16.22
N ARG A 71 3.43 7.11 16.54
CA ARG A 71 3.70 6.08 15.54
C ARG A 71 2.46 5.77 14.71
N SER A 72 1.27 5.70 15.30
CA SER A 72 0.05 5.40 14.53
C SER A 72 -0.34 6.46 13.50
N TRP A 73 0.34 7.62 13.44
CA TRP A 73 0.01 8.68 12.47
C TRP A 73 0.30 8.28 11.02
N TYR A 74 1.16 7.28 10.76
CA TYR A 74 1.29 6.71 9.41
C TYR A 74 0.00 5.98 8.96
N GLU A 75 -0.85 5.58 9.90
CA GLU A 75 -2.16 4.94 9.68
C GLU A 75 -3.33 5.92 9.81
N ARG A 76 -3.12 7.20 9.51
CA ARG A 76 -4.17 8.24 9.55
C ARG A 76 -5.50 7.74 8.97
N HIS A 77 -6.58 8.04 9.68
CA HIS A 77 -7.94 7.62 9.30
C HIS A 77 -8.43 8.51 8.16
N VAL A 78 -8.11 8.14 6.92
CA VAL A 78 -8.58 8.86 5.73
C VAL A 78 -9.99 8.40 5.38
N ALA A 79 -10.96 9.29 5.49
CA ALA A 79 -12.36 8.96 5.22
C ALA A 79 -13.17 10.22 4.84
N PRO A 80 -14.35 10.03 4.23
CA PRO A 80 -15.41 11.02 4.27
C PRO A 80 -16.05 11.05 5.66
N TYR A 81 -16.17 12.25 6.20
CA TYR A 81 -16.73 12.53 7.53
C TYR A 81 -17.95 13.42 7.42
N LYS A 82 -19.06 13.02 8.04
CA LYS A 82 -20.25 13.86 8.21
C LYS A 82 -20.14 14.67 9.49
N ILE A 83 -20.24 15.99 9.40
CA ILE A 83 -20.18 16.88 10.55
C ILE A 83 -21.51 16.81 11.31
N LEU A 84 -21.47 16.35 12.56
CA LEU A 84 -22.66 16.22 13.42
C LEU A 84 -22.89 17.49 14.24
N SER A 85 -21.81 18.02 14.84
CA SER A 85 -21.84 19.22 15.65
C SER A 85 -20.48 19.94 15.59
N VAL A 86 -20.48 21.25 15.84
CA VAL A 86 -19.26 22.06 15.83
C VAL A 86 -19.38 23.19 16.84
N ASN A 87 -18.33 23.41 17.62
CA ASN A 87 -18.15 24.57 18.47
C ASN A 87 -16.71 25.12 18.33
N ASN A 88 -16.34 26.10 19.14
CA ASN A 88 -15.02 26.75 19.02
C ASN A 88 -13.83 25.87 19.48
N LYS A 89 -14.07 24.79 20.23
CA LYS A 89 -13.03 23.88 20.74
C LYS A 89 -13.00 22.56 19.98
N THR A 90 -14.17 22.00 19.73
CA THR A 90 -14.33 20.63 19.21
C THR A 90 -15.37 20.55 18.11
N LEU A 91 -15.23 19.51 17.30
CA LEU A 91 -16.15 19.11 16.25
C LEU A 91 -16.46 17.62 16.43
N GLU A 92 -17.72 17.23 16.25
CA GLU A 92 -18.10 15.82 16.16
C GLU A 92 -18.27 15.44 14.70
N ALA A 93 -17.53 14.42 14.27
CA ALA A 93 -17.52 13.89 12.93
C ALA A 93 -17.91 12.41 12.94
N LEU A 94 -18.85 12.02 12.11
CA LEU A 94 -19.17 10.61 11.85
C LEU A 94 -18.33 10.14 10.66
N ASN A 95 -17.48 9.13 10.85
CA ASN A 95 -16.87 8.44 9.72
C ASN A 95 -17.97 7.70 8.96
N VAL A 96 -18.22 8.12 7.72
CA VAL A 96 -19.34 7.63 6.93
C VAL A 96 -19.19 6.15 6.56
N ILE A 97 -17.97 5.60 6.59
CA ILE A 97 -17.71 4.23 6.12
C ILE A 97 -18.07 3.18 7.18
N ASN A 98 -17.78 3.47 8.45
CA ASN A 98 -17.98 2.54 9.57
C ASN A 98 -18.96 3.06 10.63
N ASP A 99 -19.59 4.22 10.37
CA ASP A 99 -20.56 4.88 11.25
C ASP A 99 -20.02 5.15 12.67
N GLN A 100 -18.69 5.26 12.81
CA GLN A 100 -18.04 5.55 14.08
C GLN A 100 -17.93 7.07 14.29
N PRO A 101 -18.36 7.60 15.45
CA PRO A 101 -18.19 9.01 15.77
C PRO A 101 -16.78 9.31 16.28
N TYR A 102 -16.29 10.49 15.95
CA TYR A 102 -15.00 11.04 16.34
C TYR A 102 -15.18 12.42 16.95
N ARG A 103 -14.58 12.65 18.11
CA ARG A 103 -14.46 13.98 18.71
C ARG A 103 -13.13 14.61 18.31
N VAL A 104 -13.20 15.55 17.38
CA VAL A 104 -12.04 16.20 16.76
C VAL A 104 -11.79 17.55 17.44
N ARG A 105 -10.56 17.77 17.90
CA ARG A 105 -10.14 19.06 18.45
C ARG A 105 -9.75 20.01 17.33
N ILE A 106 -10.33 21.20 17.35
CA ILE A 106 -10.11 22.24 16.34
C ILE A 106 -9.56 23.54 16.96
N ASN A 107 -9.99 23.92 18.17
CA ASN A 107 -9.60 25.17 18.84
C ASN A 107 -9.62 26.39 17.89
N MET A 108 -10.71 26.58 17.14
CA MET A 108 -10.89 27.66 16.18
C MET A 108 -12.03 28.57 16.63
N LYS A 109 -11.80 29.89 16.67
CA LYS A 109 -12.85 30.87 17.02
C LYS A 109 -14.05 30.79 16.07
N ASN A 110 -13.77 30.71 14.76
CA ASN A 110 -14.76 30.61 13.69
C ASN A 110 -14.44 29.39 12.80
N PRO A 111 -14.92 28.19 13.16
CA PRO A 111 -14.66 27.00 12.37
C PRO A 111 -15.40 27.07 11.01
N PRO A 112 -14.75 26.68 9.89
CA PRO A 112 -15.35 26.73 8.56
C PRO A 112 -16.39 25.61 8.30
N PHE A 113 -16.63 24.75 9.31
CA PHE A 113 -17.50 23.58 9.20
C PHE A 113 -18.93 23.90 9.65
N LYS A 114 -19.90 23.24 9.04
CA LYS A 114 -21.33 23.31 9.39
C LYS A 114 -21.89 21.91 9.56
N ARG A 115 -22.86 21.77 10.47
CA ARG A 115 -23.63 20.53 10.66
C ARG A 115 -24.23 20.08 9.33
N GLY A 116 -24.15 18.78 9.04
CA GLY A 116 -24.66 18.17 7.82
C GLY A 116 -23.68 18.18 6.64
N GLN A 117 -22.55 18.89 6.72
CA GLN A 117 -21.52 18.86 5.69
C GLN A 117 -20.77 17.53 5.66
N LEU A 118 -20.34 17.16 4.46
CA LEU A 118 -19.39 16.08 4.23
C LEU A 118 -18.01 16.65 3.94
N VAL A 119 -17.02 16.18 4.68
CA VAL A 119 -15.62 16.58 4.57
C VAL A 119 -14.77 15.35 4.35
N PHE A 120 -14.02 15.31 3.26
CA PHE A 120 -12.97 14.33 3.05
C PHE A 120 -11.69 14.81 3.72
N GLY A 121 -11.11 13.99 4.59
CA GLY A 121 -9.88 14.35 5.29
C GLY A 121 -9.27 13.17 6.02
N SER A 122 -8.23 13.45 6.80
CA SER A 122 -7.53 12.45 7.60
C SER A 122 -7.59 12.83 9.07
N LEU A 123 -7.89 11.86 9.95
CA LEU A 123 -7.80 12.04 11.40
C LEU A 123 -6.62 11.26 11.98
N VAL A 124 -5.96 11.84 12.97
CA VAL A 124 -4.90 11.18 13.76
C VAL A 124 -5.19 11.29 15.25
N PRO A 125 -4.90 10.25 16.05
CA PRO A 125 -5.11 10.27 17.49
C PRO A 125 -3.93 10.96 18.20
N TRP A 126 -4.20 11.65 19.30
CA TRP A 126 -3.17 12.16 20.20
C TRP A 126 -3.75 12.38 21.59
N ARG A 127 -3.28 11.62 22.59
CA ARG A 127 -3.69 11.73 24.00
C ARG A 127 -5.20 11.61 24.19
N GLY A 128 -5.80 10.62 23.52
CA GLY A 128 -7.24 10.35 23.60
C GLY A 128 -8.14 11.33 22.84
N GLU A 129 -7.56 12.32 22.13
CA GLU A 129 -8.28 13.24 21.26
C GLU A 129 -7.93 13.00 19.78
N TRP A 130 -8.80 13.43 18.87
CA TRP A 130 -8.55 13.34 17.43
C TRP A 130 -8.25 14.70 16.82
N TYR A 131 -7.37 14.72 15.81
CA TYR A 131 -6.96 15.94 15.13
C TYR A 131 -7.01 15.76 13.62
N TRP A 132 -7.36 16.84 12.91
CA TRP A 132 -7.22 16.89 11.45
C TRP A 132 -5.74 16.86 11.05
N SER A 133 -5.41 15.91 10.16
CA SER A 133 -4.12 15.79 9.49
C SER A 133 -4.25 16.17 8.03
N GLY A 134 -3.23 16.84 7.50
CA GLY A 134 -3.20 17.27 6.11
C GLY A 134 -4.30 18.25 5.71
N GLU A 135 -4.72 18.15 4.46
CA GLU A 135 -5.74 18.99 3.84
C GLU A 135 -7.15 18.39 4.04
N GLN A 136 -8.15 19.24 4.24
CA GLN A 136 -9.56 18.87 4.30
C GLN A 136 -10.27 19.38 3.05
N ARG A 137 -10.99 18.51 2.35
CA ARG A 137 -11.75 18.84 1.14
C ARG A 137 -13.24 18.74 1.40
N LEU A 138 -13.98 19.82 1.16
CA LEU A 138 -15.43 19.81 1.27
C LEU A 138 -16.02 19.01 0.10
N LEU A 139 -16.83 18.00 0.41
CA LEU A 139 -17.55 17.20 -0.59
C LEU A 139 -18.96 17.72 -0.87
N GLY A 140 -19.48 18.60 -0.02
CA GLY A 140 -20.82 19.17 -0.13
C GLY A 140 -21.68 18.85 1.09
N ASP A 141 -23.00 18.92 0.91
CA ASP A 141 -23.98 18.56 1.93
C ASP A 141 -24.30 17.07 1.86
N SER A 142 -24.38 16.39 3.01
CA SER A 142 -24.74 14.97 3.08
C SER A 142 -26.09 14.61 2.46
N SER A 143 -27.02 15.57 2.38
CA SER A 143 -28.32 15.39 1.71
C SER A 143 -28.23 15.36 0.18
N LYS A 144 -27.11 15.81 -0.40
CA LYS A 144 -26.92 15.96 -1.85
C LYS A 144 -25.91 14.96 -2.43
N VAL A 145 -25.25 14.19 -1.58
CA VAL A 145 -24.23 13.23 -1.98
C VAL A 145 -24.79 11.83 -1.79
N ASP A 146 -24.59 10.97 -2.80
CA ASP A 146 -24.87 9.54 -2.66
C ASP A 146 -23.83 8.91 -1.71
N VAL A 147 -24.21 8.86 -0.44
CA VAL A 147 -23.38 8.30 0.64
C VAL A 147 -23.09 6.82 0.41
N GLU A 148 -24.04 6.05 -0.11
CA GLU A 148 -23.85 4.62 -0.32
C GLU A 148 -22.92 4.33 -1.50
N GLN A 149 -23.00 5.12 -2.57
CA GLN A 149 -22.00 5.09 -3.64
C GLN A 149 -20.61 5.46 -3.11
N LEU A 150 -20.50 6.45 -2.22
CA LEU A 150 -19.23 6.84 -1.61
C LEU A 150 -18.65 5.72 -0.73
N LYS A 151 -19.49 5.06 0.10
CA LYS A 151 -19.08 3.88 0.90
C LYS A 151 -18.54 2.77 -0.01
N ARG A 152 -19.28 2.43 -1.07
CA ARG A 152 -18.88 1.41 -2.06
C ARG A 152 -17.59 1.77 -2.77
N SER A 153 -17.45 3.03 -3.20
CA SER A 153 -16.24 3.52 -3.88
C SER A 153 -15.01 3.43 -2.98
N MET A 154 -15.12 3.79 -1.71
CA MET A 154 -14.01 3.68 -0.74
C MET A 154 -13.62 2.22 -0.50
N LYS A 155 -14.58 1.31 -0.33
CA LYS A 155 -14.30 -0.13 -0.16
C LYS A 155 -13.69 -0.75 -1.42
N ARG A 156 -14.08 -0.29 -2.61
CA ARG A 156 -13.60 -0.79 -3.90
C ARG A 156 -12.22 -0.27 -4.27
N ASN A 157 -11.97 1.02 -4.09
CA ASN A 157 -10.77 1.70 -4.60
C ASN A 157 -9.70 1.94 -3.53
N SER A 158 -10.10 1.87 -2.25
CA SER A 158 -9.24 2.23 -1.12
C SER A 158 -9.36 1.21 0.02
N SER A 159 -9.54 -0.08 -0.29
CA SER A 159 -9.79 -1.13 0.72
C SER A 159 -8.76 -1.14 1.85
N ALA A 160 -7.46 -1.06 1.51
CA ALA A 160 -6.37 -0.98 2.49
C ALA A 160 -6.47 0.23 3.43
N VAL A 161 -7.05 1.36 2.97
CA VAL A 161 -7.30 2.53 3.81
C VAL A 161 -8.46 2.27 4.77
N VAL A 162 -9.52 1.61 4.29
CA VAL A 162 -10.70 1.26 5.11
C VAL A 162 -10.31 0.31 6.25
N CYS A 163 -9.40 -0.63 6.00
CA CYS A 163 -8.89 -1.56 7.02
C CYS A 163 -8.27 -0.85 8.24
N ARG A 164 -7.74 0.37 8.09
CA ARG A 164 -7.09 1.11 9.18
C ARG A 164 -8.04 1.47 10.32
N TYR A 165 -9.33 1.67 10.02
CA TYR A 165 -10.33 2.13 10.98
C TYR A 165 -11.57 1.24 11.04
N SER A 166 -11.67 0.20 10.22
CA SER A 166 -12.75 -0.79 10.29
C SER A 166 -12.16 -2.19 10.48
N LYS A 167 -12.11 -2.63 11.74
CA LYS A 167 -11.59 -3.96 12.11
C LYS A 167 -12.40 -5.10 11.50
N GLU A 168 -13.71 -4.90 11.37
CA GLU A 168 -14.60 -5.85 10.70
C GLU A 168 -14.23 -5.98 9.22
N HIS A 169 -14.02 -4.85 8.52
CA HIS A 169 -13.60 -4.85 7.12
C HIS A 169 -12.21 -5.48 6.96
N GLU A 170 -11.24 -5.14 7.83
CA GLU A 170 -9.91 -5.75 7.84
C GLU A 170 -10.00 -7.28 7.96
N THR A 171 -10.83 -7.77 8.90
CA THR A 171 -11.00 -9.22 9.13
C THR A 171 -11.53 -9.92 7.88
N LYS A 172 -12.56 -9.35 7.24
CA LYS A 172 -13.16 -9.88 6.02
C LYS A 172 -12.17 -9.89 4.84
N VAL A 173 -11.40 -8.80 4.68
CA VAL A 173 -10.37 -8.70 3.64
C VAL A 173 -9.28 -9.76 3.85
N ARG A 174 -8.81 -9.96 5.08
CA ARG A 174 -7.79 -10.99 5.38
C ARG A 174 -8.30 -12.42 5.17
N GLN A 175 -9.54 -12.70 5.53
CA GLN A 175 -10.16 -14.01 5.24
C GLN A 175 -10.27 -14.28 3.75
N LEU A 176 -10.65 -13.27 2.96
CA LEU A 176 -10.70 -13.40 1.51
C LEU A 176 -9.31 -13.59 0.91
N ALA A 177 -8.30 -12.86 1.40
CA ALA A 177 -6.90 -13.01 0.99
C ALA A 177 -6.40 -14.44 1.22
N ALA A 178 -6.62 -14.98 2.43
CA ALA A 178 -6.24 -16.35 2.77
C ALA A 178 -6.94 -17.38 1.87
N LYS A 179 -8.25 -17.24 1.64
CA LYS A 179 -8.99 -18.13 0.74
C LYS A 179 -8.47 -18.07 -0.70
N GLN A 180 -8.15 -16.87 -1.19
CA GLN A 180 -7.56 -16.69 -2.52
C GLN A 180 -6.17 -17.32 -2.61
N TYR A 181 -5.34 -17.12 -1.60
CA TYR A 181 -4.02 -17.75 -1.49
C TYR A 181 -4.12 -19.28 -1.55
N ASP A 182 -4.98 -19.89 -0.74
CA ASP A 182 -5.15 -21.35 -0.70
C ASP A 182 -5.58 -21.92 -2.07
N LEU A 183 -6.48 -21.23 -2.76
CA LEU A 183 -6.93 -21.61 -4.10
C LEU A 183 -5.80 -21.51 -5.13
N MET A 184 -5.01 -20.45 -5.09
CA MET A 184 -3.88 -20.25 -6.00
C MET A 184 -2.79 -21.28 -5.75
N MET A 185 -2.42 -21.53 -4.49
CA MET A 185 -1.44 -22.55 -4.13
C MET A 185 -1.90 -23.95 -4.58
N LYS A 186 -3.20 -24.25 -4.48
CA LYS A 186 -3.75 -25.52 -4.98
C LYS A 186 -3.68 -25.61 -6.50
N TYR A 187 -3.99 -24.54 -7.23
CA TYR A 187 -3.91 -24.52 -8.70
C TYR A 187 -2.48 -24.68 -9.21
N HIS A 188 -1.51 -24.04 -8.54
CA HIS A 188 -0.08 -24.10 -8.89
C HIS A 188 0.69 -25.23 -8.19
N GLU A 189 0.00 -26.27 -7.69
CA GLU A 189 0.62 -27.46 -7.08
C GLU A 189 1.60 -27.15 -5.94
N GLY A 190 1.32 -26.12 -5.15
CA GLY A 190 2.15 -25.70 -4.02
C GLY A 190 3.29 -24.76 -4.41
N ASN A 191 3.44 -24.39 -5.68
CA ASN A 191 4.43 -23.40 -6.10
C ASN A 191 3.88 -21.97 -6.00
N ASP A 192 4.57 -21.13 -5.23
CA ASP A 192 4.23 -19.73 -4.98
C ASP A 192 4.87 -18.76 -6.00
N LEU A 193 5.74 -19.24 -6.89
CA LEU A 193 6.41 -18.43 -7.91
C LEU A 193 6.21 -19.04 -9.30
N ALA A 194 5.43 -18.37 -10.13
CA ALA A 194 5.21 -18.72 -11.53
C ALA A 194 6.06 -17.82 -12.45
N TRP A 195 6.60 -18.42 -13.50
CA TRP A 195 7.32 -17.72 -14.56
C TRP A 195 6.65 -17.98 -15.90
N TYR A 196 6.35 -16.91 -16.62
CA TYR A 196 5.78 -16.96 -17.96
C TYR A 196 6.73 -16.31 -18.96
N PRO A 197 6.82 -16.81 -20.20
CA PRO A 197 7.68 -16.20 -21.22
C PRO A 197 7.14 -14.83 -21.70
N ASP A 198 5.82 -14.62 -21.67
CA ASP A 198 5.19 -13.36 -22.09
C ASP A 198 3.81 -13.12 -21.43
N GLY A 199 3.25 -11.93 -21.68
CA GLY A 199 1.93 -11.50 -21.19
C GLY A 199 0.77 -12.38 -21.63
N LEU A 200 0.81 -12.90 -22.85
CA LEU A 200 -0.26 -13.75 -23.39
C LEU A 200 -0.26 -15.12 -22.72
N SER A 201 0.92 -15.69 -22.46
CA SER A 201 1.06 -16.97 -21.76
C SER A 201 0.57 -16.87 -20.32
N MET A 202 0.90 -15.78 -19.61
CA MET A 202 0.37 -15.49 -18.29
C MET A 202 -1.15 -15.33 -18.32
N ALA A 203 -1.69 -14.55 -19.25
CA ALA A 203 -3.13 -14.32 -19.38
C ALA A 203 -3.88 -15.63 -19.65
N ALA A 204 -3.39 -16.48 -20.54
CA ALA A 204 -4.00 -17.77 -20.84
C ALA A 204 -4.04 -18.70 -19.60
N ASP A 205 -3.00 -18.69 -18.77
CA ASP A 205 -2.99 -19.45 -17.52
C ASP A 205 -3.96 -18.86 -16.47
N TRP A 206 -4.00 -17.54 -16.33
CA TRP A 206 -4.95 -16.89 -15.42
C TRP A 206 -6.42 -17.08 -15.84
N GLU A 207 -6.71 -17.19 -17.13
CA GLU A 207 -8.04 -17.58 -17.60
C GLU A 207 -8.40 -19.01 -17.20
N LYS A 208 -7.44 -19.94 -17.26
CA LYS A 208 -7.62 -21.32 -16.80
C LYS A 208 -7.82 -21.38 -15.28
N GLU A 209 -7.00 -20.66 -14.53
CA GLU A 209 -7.11 -20.53 -13.07
C GLU A 209 -8.47 -19.96 -12.67
N THR A 210 -8.88 -18.85 -13.29
CA THR A 210 -10.18 -18.20 -13.01
C THR A 210 -11.34 -19.13 -13.32
N ARG A 211 -11.26 -19.87 -14.43
CA ARG A 211 -12.27 -20.87 -14.81
C ARG A 211 -12.32 -22.01 -13.80
N TRP A 212 -11.16 -22.55 -13.41
CA TRP A 212 -11.06 -23.59 -12.40
C TRP A 212 -11.65 -23.13 -11.06
N GLN A 213 -11.35 -21.91 -10.61
CA GLN A 213 -11.94 -21.34 -9.39
C GLN A 213 -13.46 -21.14 -9.51
N TRP A 214 -13.96 -20.81 -10.70
CA TRP A 214 -15.39 -20.65 -10.95
C TRP A 214 -16.12 -22.00 -10.90
N GLU A 215 -15.55 -23.04 -11.49
CA GLU A 215 -16.09 -24.41 -11.53
C GLU A 215 -16.09 -25.08 -10.15
N LEU A 216 -15.26 -24.64 -9.21
CA LEU A 216 -15.27 -25.09 -7.82
C LEU A 216 -16.44 -24.54 -6.99
N ARG A 217 -17.15 -23.51 -7.47
CA ARG A 217 -18.26 -22.90 -6.73
C ARG A 217 -19.52 -23.74 -6.85
N SER A 218 -20.38 -23.67 -5.83
CA SER A 218 -21.70 -24.28 -5.91
C SER A 218 -22.58 -23.56 -6.94
N PRO A 219 -23.54 -24.25 -7.59
CA PRO A 219 -24.47 -23.62 -8.53
C PRO A 219 -25.20 -22.40 -7.93
N ARG A 220 -25.56 -22.50 -6.64
CA ARG A 220 -26.21 -21.40 -5.91
C ARG A 220 -25.32 -20.15 -5.81
N GLU A 221 -24.03 -20.32 -5.50
CA GLU A 221 -23.09 -19.19 -5.42
C GLU A 221 -22.86 -18.55 -6.80
N ILE A 222 -22.85 -19.35 -7.87
CA ILE A 222 -22.75 -18.86 -9.24
C ILE A 222 -23.98 -18.01 -9.58
N ASP A 223 -25.18 -18.53 -9.35
CA ASP A 223 -26.44 -17.83 -9.63
C ASP A 223 -26.54 -16.49 -8.87
N GLU A 224 -26.18 -16.49 -7.58
CA GLU A 224 -26.16 -15.28 -6.76
C GLU A 224 -25.19 -14.22 -7.33
N VAL A 225 -24.00 -14.62 -7.79
CA VAL A 225 -23.02 -13.69 -8.38
C VAL A 225 -23.45 -13.19 -9.76
N VAL A 226 -23.99 -14.06 -10.61
CA VAL A 226 -24.47 -13.68 -11.95
C VAL A 226 -25.62 -12.69 -11.86
N GLN A 227 -26.57 -12.91 -10.94
CA GLN A 227 -27.67 -11.98 -10.70
C GLN A 227 -27.19 -10.65 -10.10
N LYS A 228 -26.31 -10.69 -9.08
CA LYS A 228 -25.82 -9.48 -8.40
C LYS A 228 -25.01 -8.57 -9.33
N HIS A 229 -24.25 -9.15 -10.25
CA HIS A 229 -23.32 -8.42 -11.12
C HIS A 229 -23.76 -8.31 -12.58
N HIS A 230 -24.95 -8.83 -12.92
CA HIS A 230 -25.51 -8.81 -14.29
C HIS A 230 -24.52 -9.35 -15.33
N LEU A 231 -23.92 -10.52 -15.05
CA LEU A 231 -22.88 -11.10 -15.90
C LEU A 231 -23.49 -11.77 -17.15
N GLU A 232 -23.38 -11.12 -18.31
CA GLU A 232 -23.95 -11.61 -19.58
C GLU A 232 -23.46 -13.00 -19.98
N LYS A 233 -22.18 -13.30 -19.72
CA LYS A 233 -21.55 -14.60 -20.05
C LYS A 233 -21.62 -15.61 -18.91
N GLY A 234 -22.38 -15.33 -17.86
CA GLY A 234 -22.47 -16.17 -16.66
C GLY A 234 -21.17 -16.30 -15.87
N ARG A 235 -20.15 -15.48 -16.17
CA ARG A 235 -18.86 -15.44 -15.47
C ARG A 235 -18.20 -14.05 -15.58
N PRO A 236 -17.33 -13.67 -14.65
CA PRO A 236 -16.56 -12.44 -14.74
C PRO A 236 -15.61 -12.43 -15.94
N GLU A 237 -15.43 -11.28 -16.57
CA GLU A 237 -14.38 -11.08 -17.58
C GLU A 237 -13.08 -10.64 -16.89
N MET A 238 -11.96 -11.20 -17.37
CA MET A 238 -10.64 -10.81 -16.91
C MET A 238 -10.15 -9.62 -17.75
N ASN A 239 -9.93 -8.49 -17.09
CA ASN A 239 -9.37 -7.29 -17.71
C ASN A 239 -7.93 -7.11 -17.25
N LEU A 240 -6.98 -7.36 -18.16
CA LEU A 240 -5.55 -7.11 -17.93
C LEU A 240 -5.11 -5.83 -18.65
N PRO A 241 -4.18 -5.06 -18.05
CA PRO A 241 -3.58 -3.91 -18.71
C PRO A 241 -2.89 -4.30 -20.03
N LYS A 242 -3.01 -3.43 -21.04
CA LYS A 242 -2.50 -3.69 -22.40
C LYS A 242 -0.98 -3.84 -22.42
N ASP A 243 -0.28 -2.99 -21.68
CA ASP A 243 1.16 -3.03 -21.46
C ASP A 243 1.62 -4.37 -20.87
N LEU A 244 0.84 -4.95 -19.94
CA LEU A 244 1.14 -6.27 -19.38
C LEU A 244 0.91 -7.40 -20.39
N LEU A 245 -0.18 -7.34 -21.16
CA LEU A 245 -0.51 -8.35 -22.18
C LEU A 245 0.50 -8.39 -23.33
N GLU A 246 0.98 -7.22 -23.74
CA GLU A 246 1.91 -7.06 -24.86
C GLU A 246 3.37 -7.31 -24.46
N HIS A 247 3.68 -7.40 -23.15
CA HIS A 247 5.05 -7.59 -22.65
C HIS A 247 5.65 -8.92 -23.10
N LYS A 248 6.90 -8.90 -23.57
CA LYS A 248 7.58 -10.05 -24.19
C LYS A 248 8.80 -10.57 -23.44
N ASP A 249 9.27 -9.84 -22.43
CA ASP A 249 10.53 -10.13 -21.75
C ASP A 249 10.33 -10.93 -20.44
N GLY A 250 9.42 -11.90 -20.48
CA GLY A 250 9.09 -12.70 -19.30
C GLY A 250 8.30 -11.95 -18.23
N ILE A 251 7.52 -12.72 -17.48
CA ILE A 251 6.73 -12.24 -16.35
C ILE A 251 6.91 -13.19 -15.16
N GLY A 252 7.32 -12.63 -14.03
CA GLY A 252 7.36 -13.31 -12.74
C GLY A 252 6.11 -12.96 -11.95
N VAL A 253 5.38 -13.98 -11.48
CA VAL A 253 4.21 -13.82 -10.63
C VAL A 253 4.47 -14.53 -9.31
N PHE A 254 4.50 -13.76 -8.22
CA PHE A 254 4.60 -14.31 -6.86
C PHE A 254 3.25 -14.26 -6.16
N ILE A 255 2.88 -15.39 -5.56
CA ILE A 255 1.63 -15.57 -4.83
C ILE A 255 1.91 -15.27 -3.36
N ASN A 256 1.72 -14.01 -2.97
CA ASN A 256 1.92 -13.57 -1.60
C ASN A 256 0.64 -13.79 -0.76
N PRO A 257 0.71 -14.50 0.38
CA PRO A 257 -0.46 -14.70 1.23
C PRO A 257 -1.03 -13.41 1.85
N ASP A 258 -0.20 -12.36 1.96
CA ASP A 258 -0.58 -11.08 2.56
C ASP A 258 -1.03 -10.04 1.52
N GLU A 259 -0.63 -10.20 0.25
CA GLU A 259 -0.79 -9.17 -0.80
C GLU A 259 -1.50 -9.65 -2.07
N GLY A 260 -1.68 -10.97 -2.22
CA GLY A 260 -2.17 -11.57 -3.46
C GLY A 260 -1.04 -11.72 -4.48
N LYS A 261 -1.37 -11.53 -5.77
CA LYS A 261 -0.39 -11.69 -6.86
C LYS A 261 0.45 -10.43 -7.01
N GLU A 262 1.76 -10.59 -6.86
CA GLU A 262 2.76 -9.60 -7.20
C GLU A 262 3.34 -9.91 -8.57
N ILE A 263 3.43 -8.91 -9.44
CA ILE A 263 3.82 -9.10 -10.84
C ILE A 263 5.07 -8.29 -11.13
N MET A 264 6.07 -8.94 -11.70
CA MET A 264 7.26 -8.32 -12.24
C MET A 264 7.34 -8.58 -13.75
N THR A 265 7.36 -7.51 -14.53
CA THR A 265 7.71 -7.56 -15.95
C THR A 265 9.22 -7.58 -16.14
N SER A 266 9.68 -8.02 -17.30
CA SER A 266 11.12 -8.13 -17.61
C SER A 266 11.84 -9.11 -16.67
N PHE A 267 11.13 -10.20 -16.35
CA PHE A 267 11.61 -11.19 -15.40
C PHE A 267 12.73 -12.06 -15.98
N ASN A 268 12.80 -12.21 -17.31
CA ASN A 268 13.88 -12.97 -17.94
C ASN A 268 15.24 -12.31 -17.68
N ALA A 269 15.35 -11.00 -17.91
CA ALA A 269 16.59 -10.24 -17.64
C ALA A 269 17.05 -10.38 -16.17
N LEU A 270 16.11 -10.39 -15.22
CA LEU A 270 16.42 -10.63 -13.81
C LEU A 270 16.98 -12.05 -13.59
N VAL A 271 16.27 -13.08 -14.05
CA VAL A 271 16.66 -14.48 -13.84
C VAL A 271 18.01 -14.76 -14.50
N GLU A 272 18.21 -14.31 -15.73
CA GLU A 272 19.47 -14.44 -16.46
C GLU A 272 20.63 -13.76 -15.71
N GLY A 273 20.40 -12.55 -15.18
CA GLY A 273 21.39 -11.82 -14.38
C GLY A 273 21.75 -12.56 -13.08
N LEU A 274 20.76 -13.12 -12.37
CA LEU A 274 20.98 -13.84 -11.12
C LEU A 274 21.70 -15.19 -11.33
N GLN A 275 21.40 -15.89 -12.42
CA GLN A 275 21.92 -17.24 -12.72
C GLN A 275 23.28 -17.25 -13.43
N ARG A 276 23.82 -16.08 -13.81
CA ARG A 276 25.14 -16.01 -14.45
C ARG A 276 26.23 -16.64 -13.56
N LYS A 277 27.32 -17.07 -14.19
CA LYS A 277 28.48 -17.66 -13.49
C LYS A 277 29.76 -17.01 -13.99
N GLY A 278 30.36 -16.15 -13.16
CA GLY A 278 31.70 -15.59 -13.41
C GLY A 278 31.81 -14.58 -14.56
N GLU A 279 30.71 -14.25 -15.24
CA GLU A 279 30.67 -13.27 -16.33
C GLU A 279 30.12 -11.92 -15.86
N ALA A 280 30.54 -10.84 -16.52
CA ALA A 280 30.01 -9.50 -16.27
C ALA A 280 28.54 -9.39 -16.72
N LEU A 281 27.72 -8.72 -15.91
CA LEU A 281 26.33 -8.41 -16.24
C LEU A 281 26.24 -7.43 -17.41
N THR A 282 25.17 -7.52 -18.20
CA THR A 282 24.79 -6.44 -19.11
C THR A 282 24.10 -5.31 -18.35
N GLU A 283 24.03 -4.13 -18.94
CA GLU A 283 23.32 -2.97 -18.36
C GLU A 283 21.86 -3.32 -18.03
N ASP A 284 21.14 -3.97 -18.96
CA ASP A 284 19.76 -4.42 -18.75
C ASP A 284 19.62 -5.38 -17.56
N GLN A 285 20.59 -6.26 -17.34
CA GLN A 285 20.59 -7.21 -16.22
C GLN A 285 20.87 -6.51 -14.89
N GLU A 286 21.81 -5.56 -14.87
CA GLU A 286 22.04 -4.75 -13.67
C GLU A 286 20.80 -3.92 -13.31
N ASP A 287 20.17 -3.31 -14.31
CA ASP A 287 18.98 -2.49 -14.13
C ASP A 287 17.77 -3.32 -13.72
N ALA A 288 17.63 -4.55 -14.24
CA ALA A 288 16.61 -5.50 -13.77
C ALA A 288 16.82 -5.87 -12.29
N ILE A 289 18.07 -6.14 -11.87
CA ILE A 289 18.40 -6.44 -10.46
C ILE A 289 18.13 -5.23 -9.57
N ARG A 290 18.58 -4.03 -9.96
CA ARG A 290 18.31 -2.79 -9.20
C ARG A 290 16.81 -2.53 -9.12
N GLY A 291 16.11 -2.59 -10.25
CA GLY A 291 14.67 -2.40 -10.37
C GLY A 291 13.88 -3.37 -9.50
N PHE A 292 14.30 -4.63 -9.41
CA PHE A 292 13.66 -5.62 -8.55
C PHE A 292 13.72 -5.22 -7.06
N ILE A 293 14.88 -4.77 -6.59
CA ILE A 293 15.07 -4.31 -5.21
C ILE A 293 14.37 -2.97 -4.95
N PHE A 294 14.44 -2.03 -5.89
CA PHE A 294 13.86 -0.69 -5.79
C PHE A 294 12.35 -0.65 -5.95
N SER A 295 11.76 -1.65 -6.61
CA SER A 295 10.33 -1.64 -6.89
C SER A 295 9.55 -1.61 -5.59
N ASP A 296 8.79 -0.54 -5.43
CA ASP A 296 7.84 -0.36 -4.37
C ASP A 296 6.81 -1.49 -4.37
N ASN A 297 6.37 -1.93 -5.55
CA ASN A 297 5.26 -2.89 -5.71
C ASN A 297 5.63 -4.33 -5.40
N LEU A 298 6.91 -4.63 -5.15
CA LEU A 298 7.40 -5.97 -4.86
C LEU A 298 7.81 -6.05 -3.39
N SER A 299 7.24 -7.02 -2.68
CA SER A 299 7.43 -7.24 -1.27
C SER A 299 8.82 -7.79 -0.95
N PRO A 300 9.28 -7.65 0.31
CA PRO A 300 10.46 -8.33 0.81
C PRO A 300 10.40 -9.85 0.59
N ARG A 301 9.21 -10.45 0.65
CA ARG A 301 9.02 -11.90 0.51
C ARG A 301 9.28 -12.33 -0.93
N PHE A 302 8.78 -11.59 -1.91
CA PHE A 302 9.07 -11.86 -3.32
C PHE A 302 10.57 -11.80 -3.59
N VAL A 303 11.25 -10.75 -3.09
CA VAL A 303 12.71 -10.63 -3.22
C VAL A 303 13.42 -11.85 -2.63
N LYS A 304 13.13 -12.20 -1.37
CA LYS A 304 13.76 -13.35 -0.71
C LYS A 304 13.51 -14.64 -1.50
N ARG A 305 12.27 -14.90 -1.91
CA ARG A 305 11.87 -16.11 -2.64
C ARG A 305 12.59 -16.28 -3.98
N VAL A 306 12.76 -15.19 -4.74
CA VAL A 306 13.49 -15.19 -6.02
C VAL A 306 14.98 -15.44 -5.80
N LEU A 307 15.59 -14.76 -4.82
CA LEU A 307 17.01 -14.94 -4.52
C LEU A 307 17.31 -16.33 -3.94
N GLU A 308 16.39 -16.91 -3.18
CA GLU A 308 16.45 -18.31 -2.73
C GLU A 308 16.45 -19.30 -3.90
N GLN A 309 15.70 -19.01 -4.98
CA GLN A 309 15.59 -19.89 -6.15
C GLN A 309 16.72 -19.72 -7.15
N TYR A 310 17.14 -18.48 -7.41
CA TYR A 310 18.04 -18.15 -8.53
C TYR A 310 19.43 -17.69 -8.08
N GLY A 311 19.64 -17.49 -6.78
CA GLY A 311 20.90 -17.03 -6.20
C GLY A 311 20.94 -15.51 -5.99
N SER A 312 21.94 -15.06 -5.21
CA SER A 312 22.06 -13.66 -4.78
C SER A 312 23.42 -13.01 -5.05
N GLU A 313 24.37 -13.73 -5.64
CA GLU A 313 25.76 -13.28 -5.79
C GLU A 313 25.87 -11.95 -6.54
N PHE A 314 25.18 -11.84 -7.67
CA PHE A 314 25.19 -10.63 -8.49
C PHE A 314 24.46 -9.44 -7.85
N VAL A 315 23.57 -9.67 -6.89
CA VAL A 315 22.95 -8.56 -6.14
C VAL A 315 24.02 -7.83 -5.34
N LYS A 316 24.94 -8.55 -4.68
CA LYS A 316 26.03 -7.91 -3.93
C LYS A 316 26.91 -7.06 -4.85
N ALA A 317 27.24 -7.58 -6.04
CA ALA A 317 28.05 -6.87 -7.02
C ALA A 317 27.38 -5.59 -7.53
N VAL A 318 26.11 -5.67 -7.93
CA VAL A 318 25.31 -4.54 -8.46
C VAL A 318 25.17 -3.41 -7.43
N PHE A 319 25.12 -3.76 -6.15
CA PHE A 319 25.01 -2.82 -5.03
C PHE A 319 26.37 -2.42 -4.43
N VAL A 320 27.48 -2.85 -5.02
CA VAL A 320 28.86 -2.57 -4.57
C VAL A 320 29.04 -2.94 -3.09
N LEU A 321 28.40 -4.03 -2.69
CA LEU A 321 28.48 -4.61 -1.36
C LEU A 321 29.75 -5.47 -1.30
N GLN A 322 30.87 -4.84 -0.98
CA GLN A 322 32.20 -5.49 -0.96
C GLN A 322 32.50 -6.19 0.37
N GLY A 323 33.31 -7.26 0.29
CA GLY A 323 33.88 -7.97 1.44
C GLY A 323 33.05 -9.17 1.92
N ASP A 324 33.55 -9.83 2.96
CA ASP A 324 32.80 -10.84 3.72
C ASP A 324 31.75 -10.12 4.58
N LEU A 325 30.69 -9.69 3.92
CA LEU A 325 29.59 -9.00 4.58
C LEU A 325 28.82 -10.02 5.41
N PRO A 326 28.47 -9.67 6.66
CA PRO A 326 27.65 -10.55 7.47
C PRO A 326 26.32 -10.85 6.76
N ASP A 327 25.68 -11.94 7.13
CA ASP A 327 24.45 -12.46 6.51
C ASP A 327 23.27 -11.45 6.44
N TYR A 328 23.38 -10.30 7.12
CA TYR A 328 22.36 -9.24 7.12
C TYR A 328 22.37 -8.32 5.89
N TRP A 329 23.26 -8.48 4.90
CA TRP A 329 23.33 -7.58 3.73
C TRP A 329 22.00 -7.43 2.99
N LEU A 330 21.24 -8.53 2.87
CA LEU A 330 19.93 -8.51 2.21
C LEU A 330 18.91 -7.77 3.06
N ASP A 331 18.93 -7.99 4.38
CA ASP A 331 18.06 -7.27 5.30
C ASP A 331 18.39 -5.76 5.32
N TYR A 332 19.65 -5.37 5.11
CA TYR A 332 20.02 -3.97 4.91
C TYR A 332 19.35 -3.38 3.67
N LEU A 333 19.47 -4.03 2.50
CA LEU A 333 18.84 -3.56 1.25
C LEU A 333 17.31 -3.52 1.37
N ILE A 334 16.71 -4.55 1.96
CA ILE A 334 15.27 -4.63 2.17
C ILE A 334 14.80 -3.53 3.12
N ARG A 335 15.48 -3.26 4.25
CA ARG A 335 15.10 -2.15 5.13
C ARG A 335 15.21 -0.80 4.43
N ARG A 336 16.28 -0.62 3.65
CA ARG A 336 16.57 0.60 2.89
C ARG A 336 15.50 0.89 1.83
N TYR A 337 15.23 -0.05 0.94
CA TYR A 337 14.37 0.18 -0.23
C TYR A 337 12.92 -0.25 -0.04
N LYS A 338 12.64 -1.10 0.97
CA LYS A 338 11.31 -1.65 1.25
C LYS A 338 10.85 -1.33 2.68
N GLY A 339 11.34 -0.23 3.26
CA GLY A 339 11.05 0.20 4.64
C GLY A 339 9.55 0.26 4.98
N ARG A 340 8.70 0.60 3.99
CA ARG A 340 7.24 0.65 4.14
C ARG A 340 6.61 -0.69 4.57
N TYR A 341 7.22 -1.81 4.19
CA TYR A 341 6.75 -3.16 4.54
C TYR A 341 7.02 -3.56 6.00
N PHE A 342 7.83 -2.78 6.72
CA PHE A 342 8.05 -2.94 8.16
C PHE A 342 7.04 -2.15 9.00
N ARG A 343 6.15 -1.38 8.36
CA ARG A 343 4.98 -0.78 9.01
C ARG A 343 3.78 -1.71 8.87
N LYS A 344 2.72 -1.44 9.63
CA LYS A 344 1.49 -2.23 9.53
C LYS A 344 0.95 -2.14 8.09
N TYR A 345 0.84 -3.31 7.45
CA TYR A 345 0.38 -3.45 6.08
C TYR A 345 -1.01 -4.09 6.04
N TYR A 346 -1.80 -3.66 5.06
CA TYR A 346 -3.17 -4.12 4.85
C TYR A 346 -3.31 -4.62 3.41
N PRO A 347 -3.94 -5.79 3.20
CA PRO A 347 -4.16 -6.28 1.84
C PRO A 347 -4.95 -5.27 1.01
N SER A 348 -4.59 -5.13 -0.26
CA SER A 348 -5.26 -4.24 -1.22
C SER A 348 -6.50 -4.86 -1.86
N ILE A 349 -6.96 -6.02 -1.35
CA ILE A 349 -8.11 -6.75 -1.87
C ILE A 349 -9.42 -6.01 -1.54
N SER A 350 -10.25 -5.82 -2.56
CA SER A 350 -11.52 -5.12 -2.46
C SER A 350 -12.67 -6.06 -2.13
N LEU A 351 -13.54 -5.64 -1.19
CA LEU A 351 -14.82 -6.29 -0.95
C LEU A 351 -15.89 -5.63 -1.82
N ALA A 352 -16.60 -6.43 -2.64
CA ALA A 352 -17.60 -5.97 -3.61
C ALA A 352 -19.04 -6.07 -3.11
#